data_AF-A0A933XZ04-F1
#
_entry.id   AF-A0A933XZ04-F1
#
_cell.length_a   1.000
_cell.length_b   1.000
_cell.length_c   1.000
_cell.angle_alpha   90.00
_cell.angle_beta   90.00
_cell.angle_gamma   90.00
#
_symmetry.space_group_name_H-M   'P 1'
#
loop_
_entity.id
_entity.type
_entity.pdbx_description
1 polymer ?
#
loop_
_entity_poly.entity_id
_entity_poly.type
_entity_poly.pdbx_seq_one_letter_code
_entity_poly.pdbx_strand_id
1 'polypeptide(L)'
;MSGLVRSRHRDRAHAGRRGERELASNRREPSAEEITDSASRAAANLRRACAVVLGGQSGRSPPRRLRGSLRHDLLVFPRGDLCRQRGALLGSPSRDVPRDGAFFNRLLASAHGAFRAEEANVSVTNPKELAGRAAAELVRDGMRVGLGTGSTVHFTLVRLAERIRAERLRITGVPTSDDTERKARELGIPLVELGSVERLDLTIDGADEIDGRFDMIKGGGGALLREKVVASISEREAIVVGEDKVVERLGVRFRLPIEVVPFAAPVVERALVSLGATPSLRKRNDGATFVSDNHNWILDCAFAGGIADAARLERALKAVPGVVETGLFLGLAHVLLVGCNDGRVEVREK
;
A
#
# COMPACT_ATOMS: atom_id res chain seq x y z
N MET A 1 54.63 -17.23 64.65
CA MET A 1 54.50 -18.63 65.12
C MET A 1 53.30 -19.25 64.41
N SER A 2 53.50 -20.44 63.81
CA SER A 2 52.50 -21.47 63.38
C SER A 2 51.24 -20.99 62.62
N GLY A 3 50.88 -21.47 61.43
CA GLY A 3 51.10 -22.79 60.85
C GLY A 3 49.75 -23.39 60.43
N LEU A 4 49.57 -23.53 59.11
CA LEU A 4 48.80 -24.54 58.34
C LEU A 4 47.64 -25.31 59.01
N VAL A 5 46.47 -25.32 58.35
CA VAL A 5 45.67 -26.54 58.09
C VAL A 5 45.02 -26.48 56.68
N ARG A 6 45.53 -27.35 55.79
CA ARG A 6 44.92 -28.26 54.78
C ARG A 6 43.51 -27.96 54.22
N SER A 7 43.07 -28.41 53.04
CA SER A 7 43.62 -28.88 51.75
C SER A 7 42.42 -29.38 50.90
N ARG A 8 42.43 -29.06 49.60
CA ARG A 8 41.93 -29.85 48.44
C ARG A 8 40.42 -30.13 48.24
N HIS A 9 39.94 -29.59 47.10
CA HIS A 9 39.26 -30.23 45.96
C HIS A 9 38.20 -31.33 46.19
N ARG A 10 37.01 -31.13 45.61
CA ARG A 10 36.53 -31.91 44.45
C ARG A 10 35.27 -31.30 43.81
N ASP A 11 35.27 -31.33 42.48
CA ASP A 11 34.16 -31.04 41.57
C ASP A 11 32.93 -31.93 41.79
N ARG A 12 31.76 -31.42 41.41
CA ARG A 12 30.73 -32.20 40.69
C ARG A 12 29.69 -31.30 40.03
N ALA A 13 29.71 -31.34 38.69
CA ALA A 13 28.61 -30.94 37.81
C ALA A 13 27.47 -31.99 37.82
N HIS A 14 26.33 -31.59 37.23
CA HIS A 14 25.10 -32.33 36.93
C HIS A 14 23.99 -32.36 38.00
N ALA A 15 23.01 -31.47 37.83
CA ALA A 15 21.60 -31.79 38.04
C ALA A 15 20.79 -31.27 36.84
N GLY A 16 20.22 -32.22 36.10
CA GLY A 16 19.48 -31.97 34.87
C GLY A 16 18.00 -31.66 35.08
N ARG A 17 17.49 -30.92 34.09
CA ARG A 17 16.11 -30.85 33.59
C ARG A 17 15.16 -31.93 34.12
N ARG A 18 14.10 -31.50 34.82
CA ARG A 18 12.76 -32.10 34.86
C ARG A 18 11.84 -31.11 35.57
N GLY A 19 10.84 -30.57 34.87
CA GLY A 19 9.89 -29.67 35.53
C GLY A 19 8.96 -28.82 34.68
N GLU A 20 8.84 -28.98 33.36
CA GLU A 20 7.82 -28.22 32.58
C GLU A 20 7.32 -29.03 31.38
N ARG A 21 6.60 -30.13 31.63
CA ARG A 21 5.71 -30.78 30.65
C ARG A 21 4.59 -31.49 31.38
N GLU A 22 3.57 -30.76 31.80
CA GLU A 22 2.21 -31.26 31.98
C GLU A 22 1.30 -30.08 32.31
N LEU A 23 0.65 -29.50 31.30
CA LEU A 23 -0.55 -28.65 31.38
C LEU A 23 -0.96 -28.28 29.93
N ALA A 24 -1.17 -29.30 29.10
CA ALA A 24 -1.68 -29.10 27.73
C ALA A 24 -2.46 -30.35 27.28
N SER A 25 -3.62 -30.60 27.88
CA SER A 25 -4.62 -31.51 27.33
C SER A 25 -5.99 -31.29 27.98
N ASN A 26 -6.77 -30.38 27.40
CA ASN A 26 -8.25 -30.42 27.28
C ASN A 26 -8.83 -29.04 26.96
N ARG A 27 -8.58 -28.54 25.75
CA ARG A 27 -9.50 -27.56 25.14
C ARG A 27 -10.11 -28.22 23.91
N ARG A 28 -11.39 -28.57 24.03
CA ARG A 28 -12.21 -29.09 22.93
C ARG A 28 -12.52 -27.91 22.00
N GLU A 29 -12.26 -28.07 20.71
CA GLU A 29 -12.69 -27.09 19.72
C GLU A 29 -14.23 -27.11 19.59
N PRO A 30 -14.89 -25.94 19.52
CA PRO A 30 -16.34 -25.88 19.45
C PRO A 30 -16.84 -26.37 18.09
N SER A 31 -17.95 -27.10 18.13
CA SER A 31 -18.58 -27.67 16.94
C SER A 31 -19.25 -26.59 16.07
N ALA A 32 -19.49 -26.90 14.78
CA ALA A 32 -20.13 -25.97 13.84
C ALA A 32 -21.54 -25.50 14.30
N GLU A 33 -22.25 -26.29 15.11
CA GLU A 33 -23.53 -25.92 15.71
C GLU A 33 -23.38 -24.89 16.85
N GLU A 34 -22.30 -24.95 17.63
CA GLU A 34 -22.04 -23.96 18.71
C GLU A 34 -21.63 -22.60 18.14
N ILE A 35 -20.97 -22.58 16.97
CA ILE A 35 -20.57 -21.35 16.28
C ILE A 35 -21.80 -20.63 15.68
N THR A 36 -22.77 -21.38 15.15
CA THR A 36 -23.99 -20.80 14.56
C THR A 36 -24.96 -20.27 15.63
N ASP A 37 -25.01 -20.90 16.81
CA ASP A 37 -25.80 -20.42 17.94
C ASP A 37 -25.19 -19.15 18.58
N SER A 38 -23.86 -19.06 18.63
CA SER A 38 -23.14 -17.85 19.08
C SER A 38 -23.39 -16.64 18.16
N ALA A 39 -23.34 -16.84 16.83
CA ALA A 39 -23.62 -15.79 15.86
C ALA A 39 -25.09 -15.30 15.91
N SER A 40 -26.03 -16.22 16.16
CA SER A 40 -27.45 -15.90 16.30
C SER A 40 -27.75 -15.07 17.55
N ARG A 41 -27.06 -15.37 18.67
CA ARG A 41 -27.15 -14.59 19.92
C ARG A 41 -26.52 -13.20 19.79
N ALA A 42 -25.41 -13.07 19.06
CA ALA A 42 -24.80 -11.78 18.77
C ALA A 42 -25.70 -10.87 17.92
N ALA A 43 -26.37 -11.42 16.90
CA ALA A 43 -27.34 -10.69 16.08
C ALA A 43 -28.59 -10.27 16.87
N ALA A 44 -29.07 -11.11 17.80
CA ALA A 44 -30.20 -10.79 18.68
C ALA A 44 -29.85 -9.66 19.68
N ASN A 45 -28.62 -9.63 20.19
CA ASN A 45 -28.15 -8.58 21.09
C ASN A 45 -27.99 -7.23 20.40
N LEU A 46 -27.53 -7.20 19.13
CA LEU A 46 -27.51 -5.96 18.34
C LEU A 46 -28.92 -5.42 18.07
N ARG A 47 -29.89 -6.28 17.79
CA ARG A 47 -31.30 -5.87 17.58
C ARG A 47 -31.94 -5.31 18.85
N ARG A 48 -31.62 -5.87 20.03
CA ARG A 48 -32.06 -5.31 21.33
C ARG A 48 -31.39 -3.98 21.65
N ALA A 49 -30.10 -3.80 21.33
CA ALA A 49 -29.40 -2.54 21.53
C ALA A 49 -29.98 -1.40 20.67
N CYS A 50 -30.42 -1.68 19.43
CA CYS A 50 -31.11 -0.69 18.59
C CYS A 50 -32.51 -0.32 19.11
N ALA A 51 -33.23 -1.25 19.75
CA ALA A 51 -34.57 -0.97 20.28
C ALA A 51 -34.54 -0.06 21.53
N VAL A 52 -33.47 -0.09 22.32
CA VAL A 52 -33.31 0.75 23.52
C VAL A 52 -33.01 2.21 23.16
N VAL A 53 -32.42 2.49 22.00
CA VAL A 53 -32.09 3.85 21.56
C VAL A 53 -33.31 4.59 20.96
N LEU A 54 -34.38 3.87 20.58
CA LEU A 54 -35.60 4.45 20.00
C LEU A 54 -36.82 4.43 20.95
N GLY A 55 -36.64 4.00 22.20
CA GLY A 55 -37.74 3.71 23.14
C GLY A 55 -37.92 4.71 24.29
N GLY A 56 -37.45 5.95 24.19
CA GLY A 56 -37.46 6.87 25.32
C GLY A 56 -37.72 8.32 24.97
N GLN A 57 -38.94 8.67 24.55
CA GLN A 57 -39.62 9.92 24.93
C GLN A 57 -41.14 9.74 24.85
N SER A 58 -41.79 9.64 26.01
CA SER A 58 -43.23 9.78 26.17
C SER A 58 -43.55 11.11 26.85
N GLY A 59 -44.42 11.93 26.25
CA GLY A 59 -45.23 12.91 26.98
C GLY A 59 -45.19 14.35 26.45
N ARG A 60 -46.11 14.67 25.52
CA ARG A 60 -46.96 15.87 25.54
C ARG A 60 -47.98 15.83 24.39
N SER A 61 -49.25 16.05 24.74
CA SER A 61 -50.43 16.04 23.87
C SER A 61 -50.46 17.18 22.83
N PRO A 62 -51.27 17.09 21.76
CA PRO A 62 -51.11 17.93 20.56
C PRO A 62 -51.96 19.20 20.58
N PRO A 63 -51.62 20.24 19.79
CA PRO A 63 -52.61 21.21 19.36
C PRO A 63 -52.91 21.11 17.85
N ARG A 64 -54.21 20.95 17.59
CA ARG A 64 -55.06 21.47 16.50
C ARG A 64 -54.46 21.79 15.12
N ARG A 65 -55.11 21.19 14.12
CA ARG A 65 -55.10 21.50 12.70
C ARG A 65 -55.19 23.01 12.41
N LEU A 66 -54.28 23.51 11.58
CA LEU A 66 -54.52 24.66 10.70
C LEU A 66 -54.04 24.27 9.30
N ARG A 67 -54.94 24.45 8.32
CA ARG A 67 -54.67 24.27 6.90
C ARG A 67 -53.70 25.35 6.42
N GLY A 68 -52.70 24.98 5.64
CA GLY A 68 -51.83 25.93 4.95
C GLY A 68 -50.97 25.19 3.94
N SER A 69 -51.27 25.39 2.66
CA SER A 69 -50.51 24.87 1.53
C SER A 69 -49.08 25.42 1.56
N LEU A 70 -48.09 24.64 1.12
CA LEU A 70 -47.08 25.07 0.14
C LEU A 70 -46.21 23.85 -0.24
N ARG A 71 -46.15 23.63 -1.55
CA ARG A 71 -45.38 22.57 -2.22
C ARG A 71 -43.89 22.91 -2.13
N HIS A 72 -43.04 21.92 -1.92
CA HIS A 72 -41.62 21.97 -2.27
C HIS A 72 -41.29 20.72 -3.09
N ASP A 73 -40.74 20.99 -4.27
CA ASP A 73 -40.50 20.06 -5.36
C ASP A 73 -39.38 19.08 -5.03
N LEU A 74 -39.68 17.80 -5.22
CA LEU A 74 -38.72 16.70 -5.23
C LEU A 74 -38.25 16.53 -6.68
N LEU A 75 -37.05 17.03 -7.03
CA LEU A 75 -36.45 16.78 -8.34
C LEU A 75 -35.88 15.36 -8.39
N VAL A 76 -36.67 14.46 -8.94
CA VAL A 76 -36.26 13.15 -9.46
C VAL A 76 -35.73 13.35 -10.87
N PHE A 77 -34.47 13.01 -11.15
CA PHE A 77 -33.96 12.92 -12.52
C PHE A 77 -34.12 11.49 -13.06
N PRO A 78 -34.81 11.30 -14.20
CA PRO A 78 -35.01 9.99 -14.81
C PRO A 78 -33.84 9.59 -15.71
N ARG A 79 -33.65 8.27 -15.84
CA ARG A 79 -32.82 7.62 -16.87
C ARG A 79 -33.42 7.90 -18.26
N GLY A 80 -32.56 8.18 -19.25
CA GLY A 80 -32.95 8.27 -20.65
C GLY A 80 -31.78 7.93 -21.57
N ASP A 81 -31.88 6.76 -22.21
CA ASP A 81 -31.19 6.44 -23.46
C ASP A 81 -31.77 7.27 -24.61
N LEU A 82 -30.93 7.83 -25.48
CA LEU A 82 -31.32 8.21 -26.85
C LEU A 82 -30.09 8.39 -27.77
N CYS A 83 -29.81 7.30 -28.49
CA CYS A 83 -29.45 7.14 -29.91
C CYS A 83 -28.91 8.32 -30.78
N ARG A 84 -27.74 8.08 -31.38
CA ARG A 84 -27.29 8.26 -32.79
C ARG A 84 -27.45 9.60 -33.56
N GLN A 85 -26.28 10.00 -34.09
CA GLN A 85 -25.93 10.36 -35.49
C GLN A 85 -25.83 11.84 -35.94
N ARG A 86 -24.71 12.05 -36.68
CA ARG A 86 -24.20 13.20 -37.48
C ARG A 86 -23.48 14.29 -36.68
N GLY A 87 -22.27 14.73 -37.01
CA GLY A 87 -21.36 14.44 -38.12
C GLY A 87 -20.48 15.67 -38.40
N ALA A 88 -19.16 15.48 -38.33
CA ALA A 88 -18.05 16.25 -38.93
C ALA A 88 -17.98 17.78 -38.77
N LEU A 89 -16.90 18.26 -38.15
CA LEU A 89 -15.79 19.00 -38.81
C LEU A 89 -14.79 19.51 -37.75
N LEU A 90 -13.52 19.58 -38.17
CA LEU A 90 -12.30 20.04 -37.47
C LEU A 90 -11.47 18.92 -36.85
N GLY A 91 -10.37 18.61 -37.56
CA GLY A 91 -9.47 17.51 -37.29
C GLY A 91 -8.47 17.77 -36.16
N SER A 92 -7.97 16.67 -35.63
CA SER A 92 -6.84 16.60 -34.71
C SER A 92 -5.91 15.46 -35.16
N PRO A 93 -4.59 15.62 -35.02
CA PRO A 93 -3.63 14.70 -35.62
C PRO A 93 -3.59 13.39 -34.81
N SER A 94 -3.85 12.29 -35.50
CA SER A 94 -3.55 10.93 -35.05
C SER A 94 -2.05 10.76 -34.83
N ARG A 95 -1.64 10.48 -33.59
CA ARG A 95 -0.37 9.81 -33.30
C ARG A 95 -0.70 8.44 -32.76
N ASP A 96 -0.69 7.46 -33.67
CA ASP A 96 -0.74 6.06 -33.31
C ASP A 96 0.45 5.72 -32.42
N VAL A 97 0.16 5.32 -31.18
CA VAL A 97 1.13 4.76 -30.25
C VAL A 97 1.24 3.26 -30.54
N PRO A 98 2.41 2.74 -30.95
CA PRO A 98 2.58 1.30 -31.13
C PRO A 98 2.43 0.60 -29.78
N ARG A 99 1.51 -0.36 -29.72
CA ARG A 99 1.30 -1.27 -28.58
C ARG A 99 2.08 -2.58 -28.81
N ASP A 100 3.39 -2.53 -28.98
CA ASP A 100 4.22 -3.73 -29.14
C ASP A 100 5.39 -3.80 -28.12
N GLY A 101 5.42 -4.89 -27.33
CA GLY A 101 6.52 -5.18 -26.40
C GLY A 101 7.88 -5.41 -27.07
N ALA A 102 7.94 -5.44 -28.41
CA ALA A 102 9.17 -5.57 -29.19
C ALA A 102 9.97 -4.26 -29.32
N PHE A 103 9.40 -3.10 -28.98
CA PHE A 103 10.16 -1.84 -28.90
C PHE A 103 11.13 -1.85 -27.71
N PHE A 104 10.71 -2.44 -26.58
CA PHE A 104 11.46 -2.40 -25.33
C PHE A 104 12.76 -3.21 -25.38
N ASN A 105 12.69 -4.43 -25.95
CA ASN A 105 13.88 -5.24 -26.20
C ASN A 105 14.84 -4.56 -27.19
N ARG A 106 14.36 -3.70 -28.09
CA ARG A 106 15.22 -2.95 -29.03
C ARG A 106 15.93 -1.76 -28.39
N LEU A 107 15.28 -1.06 -27.46
CA LEU A 107 15.91 0.04 -26.71
C LEU A 107 17.07 -0.49 -25.86
N LEU A 108 16.88 -1.65 -25.21
CA LEU A 108 17.93 -2.34 -24.45
C LEU A 108 18.98 -2.98 -25.38
N ALA A 109 18.59 -3.54 -26.53
CA ALA A 109 19.54 -4.12 -27.48
C ALA A 109 20.45 -3.07 -28.16
N SER A 110 19.98 -1.83 -28.36
CA SER A 110 20.85 -0.76 -28.91
C SER A 110 21.96 -0.31 -27.94
N ALA A 111 21.89 -0.72 -26.67
CA ALA A 111 22.94 -0.51 -25.67
C ALA A 111 23.95 -1.67 -25.57
N HIS A 112 23.74 -2.77 -26.31
CA HIS A 112 24.65 -3.92 -26.34
C HIS A 112 25.42 -3.98 -27.67
N GLY A 113 26.35 -3.05 -27.85
CA GLY A 113 27.55 -3.34 -28.65
C GLY A 113 28.36 -4.41 -27.92
N ALA A 114 28.63 -5.53 -28.58
CA ALA A 114 29.36 -6.67 -28.02
C ALA A 114 30.77 -6.26 -27.57
N PHE A 115 30.92 -5.92 -26.29
CA PHE A 115 32.21 -5.75 -25.64
C PHE A 115 32.62 -7.11 -25.08
N ARG A 116 33.72 -7.66 -25.60
CA ARG A 116 34.36 -8.84 -25.00
C ARG A 116 34.78 -8.47 -23.58
N ALA A 117 34.32 -9.24 -22.60
CA ALA A 117 34.60 -9.06 -21.19
C ALA A 117 36.09 -9.26 -20.93
N GLU A 118 36.80 -8.17 -20.72
CA GLU A 118 37.93 -8.14 -19.80
C GLU A 118 37.34 -8.04 -18.39
N GLU A 119 37.81 -8.88 -17.47
CA GLU A 119 37.34 -8.99 -16.09
C GLU A 119 37.58 -7.69 -15.31
N ALA A 120 36.71 -6.71 -15.53
CA ALA A 120 36.60 -5.53 -14.70
C ALA A 120 35.78 -5.92 -13.47
N ASN A 121 36.41 -5.81 -12.30
CA ASN A 121 35.85 -6.00 -10.97
C ASN A 121 34.50 -5.25 -10.86
N VAL A 122 33.38 -5.95 -11.08
CA VAL A 122 32.04 -5.36 -11.10
C VAL A 122 31.73 -4.90 -9.68
N SER A 123 31.77 -3.59 -9.46
CA SER A 123 31.27 -3.02 -8.20
C SER A 123 29.84 -3.49 -8.02
N VAL A 124 29.57 -4.20 -6.90
CA VAL A 124 28.23 -4.70 -6.54
C VAL A 124 27.26 -3.52 -6.60
N THR A 125 26.53 -3.42 -7.70
CA THR A 125 25.64 -2.27 -7.95
C THR A 125 24.36 -2.55 -7.18
N ASN A 126 23.96 -1.61 -6.32
CA ASN A 126 22.80 -1.75 -5.46
C ASN A 126 21.56 -2.11 -6.30
N PRO A 127 20.88 -3.25 -6.06
CA PRO A 127 19.71 -3.65 -6.85
C PRO A 127 18.60 -2.59 -6.89
N LYS A 128 18.43 -1.84 -5.79
CA LYS A 128 17.46 -0.74 -5.75
C LYS A 128 17.85 0.41 -6.68
N GLU A 129 19.14 0.69 -6.79
CA GLU A 129 19.65 1.71 -7.71
C GLU A 129 19.46 1.28 -9.16
N LEU A 130 19.77 0.02 -9.48
CA LEU A 130 19.56 -0.53 -10.82
C LEU A 130 18.09 -0.41 -11.26
N ALA A 131 17.16 -0.91 -10.44
CA ALA A 131 15.73 -0.82 -10.71
C ALA A 131 15.25 0.64 -10.81
N GLY A 132 15.66 1.49 -9.87
CA GLY A 132 15.25 2.89 -9.82
C GLY A 132 15.75 3.69 -11.04
N ARG A 133 17.01 3.49 -11.44
CA ARG A 133 17.58 4.11 -12.65
C ARG A 133 16.88 3.61 -13.91
N ALA A 134 16.66 2.29 -14.04
CA ALA A 134 15.98 1.72 -15.19
C ALA A 134 14.54 2.25 -15.35
N ALA A 135 13.82 2.43 -14.24
CA ALA A 135 12.45 2.95 -14.30
C ALA A 135 12.37 4.40 -14.77
N ALA A 136 13.38 5.22 -14.44
CA ALA A 136 13.43 6.59 -14.92
C ALA A 136 13.50 6.66 -16.46
N GLU A 137 14.01 5.63 -17.15
CA GLU A 137 14.05 5.56 -18.62
C GLU A 137 12.66 5.39 -19.26
N LEU A 138 11.64 5.01 -18.46
CA LEU A 138 10.25 4.97 -18.92
C LEU A 138 9.67 6.38 -19.13
N VAL A 139 10.25 7.40 -18.48
CA VAL A 139 9.78 8.78 -18.56
C VAL A 139 10.20 9.41 -19.88
N ARG A 140 9.23 10.01 -20.57
CA ARG A 140 9.40 10.69 -21.86
C ARG A 140 9.15 12.19 -21.73
N ASP A 141 9.66 12.94 -22.69
CA ASP A 141 9.46 14.38 -22.75
C ASP A 141 7.96 14.72 -22.81
N GLY A 142 7.55 15.72 -22.03
CA GLY A 142 6.19 16.19 -21.88
C GLY A 142 5.35 15.46 -20.82
N MET A 143 5.86 14.39 -20.20
CA MET A 143 5.07 13.60 -19.23
C MET A 143 4.81 14.32 -17.90
N ARG A 144 3.65 14.04 -17.33
CA ARG A 144 3.26 14.29 -15.94
C ARG A 144 3.45 13.02 -15.15
N VAL A 145 4.34 13.06 -14.16
CA VAL A 145 4.86 11.88 -13.49
C VAL A 145 4.45 11.87 -12.02
N GLY A 146 3.79 10.81 -11.57
CA GLY A 146 3.65 10.56 -10.14
C GLY A 146 4.98 10.09 -9.57
N LEU A 147 5.48 10.81 -8.56
CA LEU A 147 6.74 10.55 -7.91
C LEU A 147 6.46 9.78 -6.61
N GLY A 148 6.73 8.48 -6.63
CA GLY A 148 6.52 7.57 -5.51
C GLY A 148 7.37 7.86 -4.28
N THR A 149 7.25 7.01 -3.26
CA THR A 149 7.96 7.16 -1.98
C THR A 149 8.84 5.94 -1.69
N GLY A 150 9.97 6.19 -1.02
CA GLY A 150 10.82 5.14 -0.47
C GLY A 150 12.23 5.06 -1.05
N SER A 151 13.04 4.17 -0.46
CA SER A 151 14.48 4.08 -0.74
C SER A 151 14.83 3.71 -2.18
N THR A 152 13.99 2.92 -2.85
CA THR A 152 14.21 2.55 -4.27
C THR A 152 13.85 3.70 -5.19
N VAL A 153 12.72 4.37 -4.94
CA VAL A 153 12.25 5.52 -5.74
C VAL A 153 13.21 6.70 -5.66
N HIS A 154 13.95 6.86 -4.56
CA HIS A 154 15.00 7.87 -4.45
C HIS A 154 15.99 7.82 -5.63
N PHE A 155 16.40 6.62 -6.07
CA PHE A 155 17.30 6.47 -7.22
C PHE A 155 16.62 6.84 -8.54
N THR A 156 15.31 6.63 -8.66
CA THR A 156 14.52 7.15 -9.79
C THR A 156 14.55 8.68 -9.81
N LEU A 157 14.34 9.35 -8.68
CA LEU A 157 14.38 10.82 -8.60
C LEU A 157 15.75 11.37 -9.02
N VAL A 158 16.83 10.77 -8.49
CA VAL A 158 18.21 11.15 -8.85
C VAL A 158 18.41 11.02 -10.36
N ARG A 159 18.01 9.88 -10.94
CA ARG A 159 18.13 9.65 -12.38
C ARG A 159 17.29 10.61 -13.21
N LEU A 160 16.06 10.91 -12.80
CA LEU A 160 15.22 11.89 -13.50
C LEU A 160 15.87 13.27 -13.49
N ALA A 161 16.43 13.70 -12.36
CA ALA A 161 17.14 14.97 -12.28
C ALA A 161 18.38 15.04 -13.18
N GLU A 162 19.13 13.94 -13.32
CA GLU A 162 20.21 13.83 -14.31
C GLU A 162 19.69 14.01 -15.74
N ARG A 163 18.61 13.30 -16.09
CA ARG A 163 18.01 13.35 -17.44
C ARG A 163 17.44 14.72 -17.78
N ILE A 164 16.78 15.39 -16.82
CA ILE A 164 16.31 16.78 -16.98
C ILE A 164 17.47 17.70 -17.36
N ARG A 165 18.62 17.59 -16.67
CA ARG A 165 19.80 18.43 -16.93
C ARG A 165 20.49 18.08 -18.25
N ALA A 166 20.71 16.80 -18.51
CA ALA A 166 21.49 16.34 -19.66
C ALA A 166 20.71 16.38 -20.98
N GLU A 167 19.44 15.96 -20.95
CA GLU A 167 18.59 15.82 -22.14
C GLU A 167 17.67 17.03 -22.36
N ARG A 168 17.62 17.97 -21.41
CA ARG A 168 16.58 19.02 -21.35
C ARG A 168 15.17 18.43 -21.34
N LEU A 169 15.02 17.28 -20.69
CA LEU A 169 13.76 16.55 -20.55
C LEU A 169 12.74 17.43 -19.80
N ARG A 170 11.61 17.72 -20.43
CA ARG A 170 10.52 18.51 -19.81
C ARG A 170 9.51 17.58 -19.18
N ILE A 171 9.42 17.60 -17.85
CA ILE A 171 8.38 16.86 -17.11
C ILE A 171 7.81 17.73 -15.99
N THR A 172 6.67 17.31 -15.46
CA THR A 172 6.13 17.81 -14.19
C THR A 172 5.88 16.65 -13.25
N GLY A 173 6.19 16.82 -11.97
CA GLY A 173 6.05 15.78 -10.94
C GLY A 173 4.91 16.06 -9.96
N VAL A 174 4.22 15.01 -9.53
CA VAL A 174 3.29 15.04 -8.39
C VAL A 174 3.81 14.08 -7.31
N PRO A 175 4.27 14.57 -6.16
CA PRO A 175 4.86 13.73 -5.11
C PRO A 175 3.81 12.96 -4.30
N THR A 176 4.15 11.74 -3.88
CA THR A 176 3.28 10.91 -3.01
C THR A 176 3.55 11.08 -1.52
N SER A 177 4.50 11.91 -1.11
CA SER A 177 4.76 12.24 0.29
C SER A 177 5.48 13.58 0.43
N ASP A 178 5.43 14.17 1.63
CA ASP A 178 6.20 15.37 1.95
C ASP A 178 7.72 15.11 1.84
N ASP A 179 8.16 13.88 2.11
CA ASP A 179 9.55 13.44 1.93
C ASP A 179 9.97 13.43 0.46
N THR A 180 9.14 12.83 -0.41
CA THR A 180 9.39 12.84 -1.85
C THR A 180 9.33 14.24 -2.43
N GLU A 181 8.38 15.06 -2.01
CA GLU A 181 8.28 16.46 -2.44
C GLU A 181 9.58 17.21 -2.15
N ARG A 182 10.06 17.15 -0.90
CA ARG A 182 11.29 17.82 -0.49
C ARG A 182 12.49 17.36 -1.33
N LYS A 183 12.67 16.05 -1.49
CA LYS A 183 13.76 15.47 -2.30
C LYS A 183 13.68 15.89 -3.76
N ALA A 184 12.48 15.90 -4.35
CA ALA A 184 12.29 16.31 -5.73
C ALA A 184 12.61 17.79 -5.93
N ARG A 185 12.23 18.66 -4.99
CA ARG A 185 12.60 20.09 -4.99
C ARG A 185 14.12 20.29 -4.87
N GLU A 186 14.78 19.58 -3.95
CA GLU A 186 16.25 19.62 -3.79
C GLU A 186 16.99 19.18 -5.07
N LEU A 187 16.44 18.22 -5.79
CA LEU A 187 16.98 17.72 -7.06
C LEU A 187 16.62 18.58 -8.28
N GLY A 188 15.80 19.62 -8.12
CA GLY A 188 15.38 20.51 -9.20
C GLY A 188 14.36 19.90 -10.15
N ILE A 189 13.57 18.91 -9.71
CA ILE A 189 12.47 18.34 -10.49
C ILE A 189 11.27 19.32 -10.43
N PRO A 190 10.73 19.79 -11.56
CA PRO A 190 9.56 20.67 -11.55
C PRO A 190 8.33 19.95 -10.97
N LEU A 191 7.66 20.57 -10.00
CA LEU A 191 6.48 20.00 -9.34
C LEU A 191 5.22 20.81 -9.65
N VAL A 192 4.08 20.11 -9.64
CA VAL A 192 2.74 20.69 -9.73
C VAL A 192 1.85 20.12 -8.64
N GLU A 193 0.85 20.89 -8.24
CA GLU A 193 -0.15 20.46 -7.26
C GLU A 193 -1.06 19.39 -7.86
N LEU A 194 -1.40 18.36 -7.07
CA LEU A 194 -2.32 17.29 -7.50
C LEU A 194 -3.64 17.86 -8.06
N GLY A 195 -4.19 18.89 -7.41
CA GLY A 195 -5.46 19.52 -7.84
C GLY A 195 -5.39 20.27 -9.18
N SER A 196 -4.20 20.46 -9.74
CA SER A 196 -4.02 21.09 -11.06
C SER A 196 -3.94 20.07 -12.20
N VAL A 197 -4.02 18.77 -11.89
CA VAL A 197 -3.83 17.68 -12.85
C VAL A 197 -5.02 16.71 -12.80
N GLU A 198 -5.65 16.49 -13.94
CA GLU A 198 -6.75 15.52 -14.05
C GLU A 198 -6.24 14.08 -14.23
N ARG A 199 -5.07 13.90 -14.85
CA ARG A 199 -4.48 12.61 -15.20
C ARG A 199 -2.96 12.70 -15.28
N LEU A 200 -2.28 11.65 -14.82
CA LEU A 200 -0.84 11.46 -14.89
C LEU A 200 -0.49 10.41 -15.95
N ASP A 201 0.58 10.65 -16.71
CA ASP A 201 1.05 9.73 -17.77
C ASP A 201 1.61 8.43 -17.18
N LEU A 202 2.40 8.56 -16.11
CA LEU A 202 3.11 7.48 -15.45
C LEU A 202 3.31 7.80 -13.97
N THR A 203 3.04 6.85 -13.09
CA THR A 203 3.57 6.87 -11.72
C THR A 203 4.69 5.86 -11.58
N ILE A 204 5.81 6.25 -10.96
CA ILE A 204 6.88 5.33 -10.57
C ILE A 204 6.93 5.27 -9.06
N ASP A 205 6.72 4.08 -8.50
CA ASP A 205 6.70 3.89 -7.05
C ASP A 205 7.31 2.55 -6.61
N GLY A 206 7.59 2.38 -5.33
CA GLY A 206 8.05 1.13 -4.74
C GLY A 206 6.91 0.28 -4.17
N ALA A 207 7.23 -0.95 -3.80
CA ALA A 207 6.36 -1.83 -3.02
C ALA A 207 7.12 -2.52 -1.88
N ASP A 208 6.40 -2.84 -0.81
CA ASP A 208 6.92 -3.61 0.32
C ASP A 208 6.81 -5.11 0.06
N GLU A 209 5.75 -5.53 -0.63
CA GLU A 209 5.60 -6.84 -1.27
C GLU A 209 4.84 -6.71 -2.58
N ILE A 210 5.15 -7.58 -3.54
CA ILE A 210 4.41 -7.70 -4.80
C ILE A 210 4.29 -9.18 -5.21
N ASP A 211 3.10 -9.59 -5.61
CA ASP A 211 2.84 -10.96 -6.05
C ASP A 211 2.88 -11.14 -7.58
N GLY A 212 2.71 -12.39 -8.04
CA GLY A 212 2.69 -12.72 -9.46
C GLY A 212 1.53 -12.11 -10.25
N ARG A 213 0.50 -11.56 -9.58
CA ARG A 213 -0.61 -10.81 -10.18
C ARG A 213 -0.36 -9.31 -10.16
N PHE A 214 0.79 -8.87 -9.68
CA PHE A 214 1.16 -7.48 -9.41
C PHE A 214 0.19 -6.80 -8.42
N ASP A 215 -0.47 -7.59 -7.57
CA ASP A 215 -1.10 -7.05 -6.37
C ASP A 215 -0.01 -6.81 -5.34
N MET A 216 -0.13 -5.73 -4.57
CA MET A 216 0.97 -5.25 -3.72
C MET A 216 0.53 -4.96 -2.29
N ILE A 217 1.49 -5.07 -1.38
CA ILE A 217 1.48 -4.34 -0.13
C ILE A 217 2.42 -3.13 -0.25
N LYS A 218 1.89 -1.96 0.10
CA LYS A 218 2.59 -0.68 0.18
C LYS A 218 2.30 0.00 1.52
N GLY A 219 3.00 1.11 1.79
CA GLY A 219 2.78 1.92 2.99
C GLY A 219 3.81 1.72 4.09
N GLY A 220 4.92 1.01 3.85
CA GLY A 220 6.04 0.91 4.80
C GLY A 220 6.63 2.27 5.16
N GLY A 221 6.65 3.21 4.22
CA GLY A 221 7.04 4.61 4.44
C GLY A 221 5.96 5.48 5.10
N GLY A 222 4.72 4.98 5.20
CA GLY A 222 3.59 5.71 5.81
C GLY A 222 2.85 6.68 4.89
N ALA A 223 3.09 6.60 3.57
CA ALA A 223 2.50 7.48 2.56
C ALA A 223 1.36 6.82 1.74
N LEU A 224 0.84 5.66 2.18
CA LEU A 224 -0.04 4.80 1.38
C LEU A 224 -1.27 5.51 0.79
N LEU A 225 -1.87 6.46 1.51
CA LEU A 225 -3.04 7.19 1.03
C LEU A 225 -2.68 8.04 -0.19
N ARG A 226 -1.65 8.88 -0.07
CA ARG A 226 -1.21 9.76 -1.15
C ARG A 226 -0.66 8.95 -2.34
N GLU A 227 0.09 7.88 -2.07
CA GLU A 227 0.53 6.91 -3.08
C GLU A 227 -0.66 6.36 -3.88
N LYS A 228 -1.70 5.87 -3.20
CA LYS A 228 -2.87 5.27 -3.87
C LYS A 228 -3.68 6.30 -4.65
N VAL A 229 -3.83 7.52 -4.12
CA VAL A 229 -4.49 8.63 -4.82
C VAL A 229 -3.77 8.96 -6.12
N VAL A 230 -2.45 9.14 -6.09
CA VAL A 230 -1.64 9.44 -7.28
C VAL A 230 -1.68 8.29 -8.29
N ALA A 231 -1.55 7.04 -7.83
CA ALA A 231 -1.67 5.86 -8.69
C ALA A 231 -3.05 5.78 -9.38
N SER A 232 -4.13 6.11 -8.68
CA SER A 232 -5.50 6.00 -9.20
C SER A 232 -5.82 6.91 -10.39
N ILE A 233 -5.07 8.01 -10.56
CA ILE A 233 -5.22 8.94 -11.68
C ILE A 233 -4.14 8.76 -12.75
N SER A 234 -3.33 7.71 -12.66
CA SER A 234 -2.24 7.42 -13.59
C SER A 234 -2.66 6.51 -14.73
N GLU A 235 -2.19 6.75 -15.95
CA GLU A 235 -2.43 5.83 -17.07
C GLU A 235 -1.65 4.53 -16.92
N ARG A 236 -0.44 4.64 -16.39
CA ARG A 236 0.44 3.51 -16.10
C ARG A 236 1.06 3.71 -14.74
N GLU A 237 1.26 2.59 -14.05
CA GLU A 237 2.03 2.54 -12.81
C GLU A 237 3.17 1.54 -12.98
N ALA A 238 4.40 2.03 -12.79
CA ALA A 238 5.62 1.25 -12.82
C ALA A 238 6.16 1.07 -11.40
N ILE A 239 6.35 -0.18 -11.02
CA ILE A 239 6.76 -0.57 -9.67
C ILE A 239 8.23 -0.97 -9.67
N VAL A 240 9.02 -0.34 -8.81
CA VAL A 240 10.46 -0.58 -8.66
C VAL A 240 10.76 -1.29 -7.34
N VAL A 241 11.31 -2.49 -7.43
CA VAL A 241 11.62 -3.31 -6.24
C VAL A 241 12.94 -4.05 -6.38
N GLY A 242 13.49 -4.46 -5.24
CA GLY A 242 14.49 -5.55 -5.21
C GLY A 242 13.80 -6.91 -5.28
N GLU A 243 14.56 -7.94 -5.68
CA GLU A 243 14.06 -9.32 -5.75
C GLU A 243 13.46 -9.83 -4.43
N ASP A 244 13.88 -9.29 -3.29
CA ASP A 244 13.39 -9.67 -1.94
C ASP A 244 11.92 -9.31 -1.69
N LYS A 245 11.36 -8.39 -2.50
CA LYS A 245 9.97 -7.93 -2.40
C LYS A 245 9.00 -8.78 -3.21
N VAL A 246 9.50 -9.62 -4.13
CA VAL A 246 8.65 -10.52 -4.91
C VAL A 246 8.26 -11.71 -4.05
N VAL A 247 6.96 -11.94 -3.89
CA VAL A 247 6.40 -12.99 -3.03
C VAL A 247 5.37 -13.82 -3.79
N GLU A 248 5.19 -15.07 -3.37
CA GLU A 248 4.11 -15.91 -3.91
C GLU A 248 2.73 -15.48 -3.38
N ARG A 249 2.71 -14.97 -2.14
CA ARG A 249 1.50 -14.56 -1.42
C ARG A 249 1.79 -13.31 -0.61
N LEU A 250 0.88 -12.34 -0.65
CA LEU A 250 0.99 -11.11 0.15
C LEU A 250 0.82 -11.38 1.65
N GLY A 251 1.40 -10.52 2.48
CA GLY A 251 1.30 -10.52 3.94
C GLY A 251 2.17 -11.57 4.63
N VAL A 252 3.12 -12.19 3.93
CA VAL A 252 3.95 -13.29 4.46
C VAL A 252 5.25 -12.79 5.11
N ARG A 253 5.86 -11.74 4.57
CA ARG A 253 7.09 -11.10 5.09
C ARG A 253 6.81 -9.71 5.65
N PHE A 254 5.80 -9.03 5.14
CA PHE A 254 5.47 -7.65 5.49
C PHE A 254 4.07 -7.53 6.12
N ARG A 255 3.95 -6.66 7.12
CA ARG A 255 2.68 -6.36 7.80
C ARG A 255 1.89 -5.39 6.94
N LEU A 256 0.61 -5.65 6.69
CA LEU A 256 -0.26 -4.75 5.93
C LEU A 256 -0.49 -3.44 6.71
N PRO A 257 -0.04 -2.28 6.21
CA PRO A 257 -0.34 -0.99 6.83
C PRO A 257 -1.80 -0.61 6.59
N ILE A 258 -2.46 -0.05 7.61
CA ILE A 258 -3.82 0.48 7.50
C ILE A 258 -3.86 1.85 8.15
N GLU A 259 -4.14 2.87 7.36
CA GLU A 259 -4.28 4.25 7.82
C GLU A 259 -5.66 4.47 8.43
N VAL A 260 -5.69 5.02 9.64
CA VAL A 260 -6.91 5.14 10.44
C VAL A 260 -7.00 6.52 11.09
N VAL A 261 -8.23 7.04 11.18
CA VAL A 261 -8.51 8.25 11.94
C VAL A 261 -8.19 8.01 13.42
N PRO A 262 -7.38 8.85 14.09
CA PRO A 262 -6.95 8.62 15.48
C PRO A 262 -8.10 8.36 16.45
N PHE A 263 -9.21 9.11 16.31
CA PHE A 263 -10.43 8.94 17.11
C PHE A 263 -11.02 7.53 17.02
N ALA A 264 -10.94 6.90 15.83
CA ALA A 264 -11.54 5.60 15.57
C ALA A 264 -10.59 4.42 15.84
N ALA A 265 -9.31 4.67 16.11
CA ALA A 265 -8.28 3.63 16.18
C ALA A 265 -8.65 2.43 17.10
N PRO A 266 -9.20 2.61 18.32
CA PRO A 266 -9.56 1.47 19.16
C PRO A 266 -10.71 0.62 18.60
N VAL A 267 -11.64 1.23 17.85
CA VAL A 267 -12.76 0.53 17.21
C VAL A 267 -12.25 -0.25 16.00
N VAL A 268 -11.43 0.40 15.17
CA VAL A 268 -10.81 -0.22 14.00
C VAL A 268 -9.93 -1.40 14.43
N GLU A 269 -9.13 -1.26 15.48
CA GLU A 269 -8.28 -2.33 16.01
C GLU A 269 -9.07 -3.60 16.33
N ARG A 270 -10.22 -3.49 17.01
CA ARG A 270 -11.09 -4.64 17.30
C ARG A 270 -11.71 -5.26 16.04
N ALA A 271 -12.07 -4.43 15.06
CA ALA A 271 -12.56 -4.92 13.78
C ALA A 271 -11.48 -5.70 13.02
N LEU A 272 -10.24 -5.22 13.03
CA LEU A 272 -9.09 -5.89 12.41
C LEU A 272 -8.80 -7.25 13.05
N VAL A 273 -8.85 -7.34 14.39
CA VAL A 273 -8.77 -8.64 15.09
C VAL A 273 -9.87 -9.60 14.64
N SER A 274 -11.09 -9.10 14.47
CA SER A 274 -12.23 -9.91 14.00
C SER A 274 -12.07 -10.36 12.53
N LEU A 275 -11.27 -9.65 11.74
CA LEU A 275 -10.89 -10.00 10.37
C LEU A 275 -9.66 -10.93 10.31
N GLY A 276 -9.16 -11.39 11.46
CA GLY A 276 -8.03 -12.31 11.55
C GLY A 276 -6.65 -11.64 11.53
N ALA A 277 -6.59 -10.31 11.69
CA ALA A 277 -5.34 -9.58 11.80
C ALA A 277 -4.81 -9.53 13.23
N THR A 278 -3.51 -9.45 13.39
CA THR A 278 -2.85 -9.01 14.63
C THR A 278 -2.34 -7.58 14.43
N PRO A 279 -3.11 -6.53 14.78
CA PRO A 279 -2.73 -5.14 14.57
C PRO A 279 -1.69 -4.67 15.60
N SER A 280 -0.87 -3.69 15.20
CA SER A 280 0.02 -2.95 16.09
C SER A 280 0.10 -1.49 15.67
N LEU A 281 -0.10 -0.56 16.59
CA LEU A 281 0.05 0.87 16.30
C LEU A 281 1.49 1.19 15.93
N ARG A 282 1.71 1.77 14.74
CA ARG A 282 3.03 2.13 14.25
C ARG A 282 3.68 3.17 15.15
N LYS A 283 4.93 2.91 15.52
CA LYS A 283 5.77 3.81 16.33
C LYS A 283 6.94 4.33 15.51
N ARG A 284 7.36 5.55 15.81
CA ARG A 284 8.63 6.13 15.36
C ARG A 284 9.78 5.52 16.17
N ASN A 285 11.02 5.75 15.73
CA ASN A 285 12.23 5.26 16.40
C ASN A 285 12.39 5.77 17.84
N ASP A 286 11.78 6.92 18.17
CA ASP A 286 11.76 7.51 19.52
C ASP A 286 10.61 6.95 20.40
N GLY A 287 9.85 5.98 19.90
CA GLY A 287 8.71 5.38 20.59
C GLY A 287 7.41 6.18 20.51
N ALA A 288 7.43 7.39 19.93
CA ALA A 288 6.21 8.17 19.71
C ALA A 288 5.31 7.50 18.66
N THR A 289 4.01 7.77 18.70
CA THR A 289 3.09 7.31 17.64
C THR A 289 3.47 7.94 16.31
N PHE A 290 3.55 7.12 15.25
CA PHE A 290 3.73 7.61 13.89
C PHE A 290 2.47 8.33 13.42
N VAL A 291 2.64 9.49 12.80
CA VAL A 291 1.57 10.30 12.23
C VAL A 291 1.85 10.47 10.74
N SER A 292 0.91 10.10 9.87
CA SER A 292 1.04 10.26 8.42
C SER A 292 1.02 11.74 8.02
N ASP A 293 1.41 12.02 6.78
CA ASP A 293 1.31 13.35 6.16
C ASP A 293 -0.16 13.86 6.07
N ASN A 294 -1.13 13.00 6.36
CA ASN A 294 -2.56 13.31 6.44
C ASN A 294 -3.09 13.35 7.88
N HIS A 295 -2.18 13.39 8.86
CA HIS A 295 -2.46 13.48 10.30
C HIS A 295 -3.23 12.29 10.88
N ASN A 296 -3.17 11.14 10.22
CA ASN A 296 -3.76 9.90 10.68
C ASN A 296 -2.73 9.00 11.37
N TRP A 297 -3.21 7.93 11.99
CA TRP A 297 -2.37 6.87 12.55
C TRP A 297 -2.30 5.68 11.60
N ILE A 298 -1.31 4.81 11.78
CA ILE A 298 -1.17 3.57 11.01
C ILE A 298 -1.18 2.37 11.95
N LEU A 299 -2.00 1.37 11.64
CA LEU A 299 -2.00 0.05 12.26
C LEU A 299 -1.32 -0.95 11.31
N ASP A 300 -0.19 -1.51 11.75
CA ASP A 300 0.54 -2.54 11.02
C ASP A 300 -0.02 -3.93 11.34
N CYS A 301 -0.63 -4.58 10.37
CA CYS A 301 -1.43 -5.79 10.55
C CYS A 301 -0.73 -7.03 10.02
N ALA A 302 -0.45 -7.99 10.90
CA ALA A 302 0.03 -9.32 10.48
C ALA A 302 -1.16 -10.26 10.23
N PHE A 303 -1.06 -11.11 9.21
CA PHE A 303 -2.02 -12.18 8.91
C PHE A 303 -1.31 -13.53 8.95
N ALA A 304 -1.81 -14.46 9.77
CA ALA A 304 -1.18 -15.77 9.91
C ALA A 304 -1.22 -16.54 8.59
N GLY A 305 -0.04 -16.88 8.06
CA GLY A 305 0.09 -17.56 6.75
C GLY A 305 -0.10 -16.66 5.53
N GLY A 306 -0.14 -15.33 5.73
CA GLY A 306 -0.37 -14.35 4.67
C GLY A 306 -1.85 -14.14 4.34
N ILE A 307 -2.09 -13.37 3.28
CA ILE A 307 -3.42 -12.94 2.84
C ILE A 307 -3.94 -13.92 1.81
N ALA A 308 -5.06 -14.58 2.13
CA ALA A 308 -5.66 -15.59 1.26
C ALA A 308 -6.38 -14.99 0.04
N ASP A 309 -7.17 -13.95 0.28
CA ASP A 309 -7.97 -13.24 -0.72
C ASP A 309 -7.86 -11.74 -0.46
N ALA A 310 -6.90 -11.12 -1.15
CA ALA A 310 -6.60 -9.69 -0.99
C ALA A 310 -7.78 -8.81 -1.38
N ALA A 311 -8.52 -9.17 -2.44
CA ALA A 311 -9.67 -8.40 -2.90
C ALA A 311 -10.83 -8.42 -1.91
N ARG A 312 -11.12 -9.58 -1.32
CA ARG A 312 -12.14 -9.68 -0.26
C ARG A 312 -11.72 -8.95 1.01
N LEU A 313 -10.45 -9.09 1.42
CA LEU A 313 -9.92 -8.39 2.58
C LEU A 313 -10.02 -6.88 2.37
N GLU A 314 -9.61 -6.37 1.20
CA GLU A 314 -9.66 -4.94 0.89
C GLU A 314 -11.08 -4.37 1.03
N ARG A 315 -12.08 -5.03 0.44
CA ARG A 315 -13.49 -4.61 0.58
C ARG A 315 -13.95 -4.61 2.04
N ALA A 316 -13.55 -5.61 2.82
CA ALA A 316 -13.91 -5.69 4.23
C ALA A 316 -13.25 -4.57 5.04
N LEU A 317 -11.97 -4.27 4.79
CA LEU A 317 -11.24 -3.19 5.45
C LEU A 317 -11.83 -1.82 5.14
N LYS A 318 -12.09 -1.53 3.86
CA LYS A 318 -12.70 -0.25 3.43
C LYS A 318 -14.12 -0.05 3.94
N ALA A 319 -14.80 -1.11 4.38
CA ALA A 319 -16.13 -1.03 4.98
C ALA A 319 -16.10 -0.65 6.48
N VAL A 320 -14.95 -0.66 7.15
CA VAL A 320 -14.83 -0.33 8.58
C VAL A 320 -14.78 1.19 8.77
N PRO A 321 -15.74 1.80 9.49
CA PRO A 321 -15.70 3.24 9.77
C PRO A 321 -14.43 3.62 10.54
N GLY A 322 -13.73 4.64 10.04
CA GLY A 322 -12.46 5.12 10.59
C GLY A 322 -11.23 4.58 9.89
N VAL A 323 -11.36 3.56 9.03
CA VAL A 323 -10.31 3.23 8.04
C VAL A 323 -10.32 4.30 6.97
N VAL A 324 -9.16 4.93 6.75
CA VAL A 324 -8.96 5.93 5.71
C VAL A 324 -8.51 5.22 4.43
N GLU A 325 -7.42 4.47 4.50
CA GLU A 325 -6.88 3.71 3.38
C GLU A 325 -6.07 2.49 3.85
N THR A 326 -5.86 1.53 2.96
CA THR A 326 -5.11 0.30 3.21
C THR A 326 -3.83 0.26 2.36
N GLY A 327 -2.87 -0.53 2.80
CA GLY A 327 -1.67 -0.83 2.02
C GLY A 327 -1.91 -1.82 0.87
N LEU A 328 -3.13 -2.29 0.61
CA LEU A 328 -3.41 -3.19 -0.51
C LEU A 328 -3.62 -2.39 -1.79
N PHE A 329 -2.74 -2.57 -2.76
CA PHE A 329 -2.81 -1.94 -4.06
C PHE A 329 -3.10 -3.04 -5.09
N LEU A 330 -4.37 -3.14 -5.47
CA LEU A 330 -4.87 -4.25 -6.27
C LEU A 330 -5.20 -3.78 -7.68
N GLY A 331 -4.63 -4.43 -8.69
CA GLY A 331 -4.89 -4.10 -10.10
C GLY A 331 -4.42 -2.72 -10.56
N LEU A 332 -3.51 -2.06 -9.84
CA LEU A 332 -2.98 -0.72 -10.21
C LEU A 332 -1.66 -0.80 -11.00
N ALA A 333 -0.81 -1.78 -10.71
CA ALA A 333 0.50 -1.93 -11.34
C ALA A 333 0.41 -2.49 -12.77
N HIS A 334 1.16 -1.86 -13.68
CA HIS A 334 1.23 -2.20 -15.11
C HIS A 334 2.62 -2.72 -15.51
N VAL A 335 3.67 -2.16 -14.91
CA VAL A 335 5.07 -2.52 -15.17
C VAL A 335 5.75 -2.84 -13.84
N LEU A 336 6.56 -3.88 -13.81
CA LEU A 336 7.38 -4.25 -12.67
C LEU A 336 8.84 -4.30 -13.10
N LEU A 337 9.69 -3.53 -12.43
CA LEU A 337 11.14 -3.55 -12.58
C LEU A 337 11.76 -4.12 -11.32
N VAL A 338 12.42 -5.27 -11.46
CA VAL A 338 13.07 -5.98 -10.37
C VAL A 338 14.58 -5.84 -10.53
N GLY A 339 15.21 -5.18 -9.55
CA GLY A 339 16.66 -5.17 -9.43
C GLY A 339 17.13 -6.50 -8.84
N CYS A 340 17.97 -7.21 -9.59
CA CYS A 340 18.51 -8.50 -9.20
C CYS A 340 19.89 -8.34 -8.54
N ASN A 341 20.22 -9.22 -7.60
CA ASN A 341 21.52 -9.22 -6.92
C ASN A 341 22.71 -9.52 -7.86
N ASP A 342 22.44 -10.07 -9.04
CA ASP A 342 23.44 -10.36 -10.07
C ASP A 342 23.74 -9.18 -11.01
N GLY A 343 23.18 -8.00 -10.73
CA GLY A 343 23.40 -6.79 -11.51
C GLY A 343 22.44 -6.58 -12.68
N ARG A 344 21.47 -7.48 -12.89
CA ARG A 344 20.44 -7.34 -13.92
C ARG A 344 19.21 -6.57 -13.42
N VAL A 345 18.44 -6.03 -14.37
CA VAL A 345 17.08 -5.56 -14.13
C VAL A 345 16.12 -6.41 -14.96
N GLU A 346 15.22 -7.10 -14.28
CA GLU A 346 14.14 -7.82 -14.93
C GLU A 346 12.94 -6.88 -15.10
N VAL A 347 12.36 -6.82 -16.29
CA VAL A 347 11.17 -6.02 -16.59
C VAL A 347 10.02 -6.95 -16.95
N ARG A 348 8.89 -6.79 -16.26
CA ARG A 348 7.65 -7.54 -16.50
C ARG A 348 6.53 -6.54 -16.78
N GLU A 349 5.68 -6.82 -17.76
CA GLU A 349 4.53 -5.99 -18.12
C GLU A 349 3.25 -6.85 -18.16
N LYS A 350 2.10 -6.23 -17.89
CA LYS A 350 0.77 -6.85 -18.02
C LYS A 350 0.10 -6.58 -19.36
#